data_AF-A0A6S7FSD5-F1
#
_entry.id   AF-A0A6S7FSD5-F1
#
_cell.length_a   1.000
_cell.length_b   1.000
_cell.length_c   1.000
_cell.angle_alpha   90.00
_cell.angle_beta   90.00
_cell.angle_gamma   90.00
#
_symmetry.space_group_name_H-M   'P 1'
#
loop_
_entity.id
_entity.type
_entity.pdbx_description
1 polymer ?
#
loop_
_entity_poly.entity_id
_entity_poly.type
_entity_poly.pdbx_seq_one_letter_code
_entity_poly.pdbx_strand_id
1 'polypeptide(L)'
;MAVMLAAVMSSLSSVYNSASTIFTIDIWQRIRPRASDREKLAVGRAVVAILVDLGLVWMPLIERGGSGKLFRYIATIVFLFGSPIMAIFIVGLIWPRANEPGALGGFLIGLLLAAARFAMEYIYASPACGEPDTRPAFASIHYMYFGIILFVVTVATIVILSLLTKPIPREGLDGLTWVTLKN
;
A
#
# COMPACT_ATOMS: atom_id res chain seq x y z
N MET A 1 19.32 14.11 -21.87
CA MET A 1 19.65 13.03 -20.90
C MET A 1 19.92 13.56 -19.50
N ALA A 2 20.74 14.60 -19.31
CA ALA A 2 20.98 15.20 -17.98
C ALA A 2 19.69 15.60 -17.24
N VAL A 3 18.73 16.23 -17.92
CA VAL A 3 17.43 16.61 -17.33
C VAL A 3 16.62 15.39 -16.87
N MET A 4 16.63 14.30 -17.65
CA MET A 4 15.90 13.06 -17.28
C MET A 4 16.55 12.39 -16.06
N LEU A 5 17.88 12.31 -16.03
CA LEU A 5 18.62 11.77 -14.88
C LEU A 5 18.37 12.62 -13.63
N ALA A 6 18.40 13.95 -13.75
CA ALA A 6 18.08 14.85 -12.65
C ALA A 6 16.64 14.68 -12.14
N ALA A 7 15.67 14.55 -13.04
CA ALA A 7 14.26 14.31 -12.68
C ALA A 7 14.07 12.97 -11.93
N VAL A 8 14.73 11.91 -12.37
CA VAL A 8 14.72 10.60 -11.70
C VAL A 8 15.37 10.70 -10.32
N MET A 9 16.55 11.31 -10.22
CA MET A 9 17.26 11.49 -8.94
C MET A 9 16.44 12.32 -7.94
N SER A 10 15.74 13.35 -8.41
CA SER A 10 14.83 14.16 -7.59
C SER A 10 13.65 13.32 -7.06
N SER A 11 13.02 12.54 -7.94
CA SER A 11 11.90 11.67 -7.56
C SER A 11 12.32 10.59 -6.55
N LEU A 12 13.48 9.96 -6.77
CA LEU A 12 14.06 8.98 -5.86
C LEU A 12 14.41 9.61 -4.51
N SER A 13 15.04 10.78 -4.52
CA SER A 13 15.39 11.51 -3.30
C SER A 13 14.15 11.82 -2.46
N SER A 14 13.05 12.24 -3.10
CA SER A 14 11.78 12.49 -2.43
C SER A 14 11.22 11.21 -1.78
N VAL A 15 11.13 10.11 -2.54
CA VAL A 15 10.60 8.83 -2.03
C VAL A 15 11.43 8.31 -0.86
N TYR A 16 12.77 8.32 -0.97
CA TYR A 16 13.65 7.85 0.09
C TYR A 16 13.60 8.77 1.33
N ASN A 17 13.47 10.08 1.14
CA ASN A 17 13.33 11.01 2.26
C ASN A 17 12.01 10.81 3.03
N SER A 18 10.90 10.62 2.31
CA SER A 18 9.61 10.30 2.94
C SER A 18 9.66 8.96 3.66
N ALA A 19 10.19 7.91 3.03
CA ALA A 19 10.31 6.58 3.66
C ALA A 19 11.20 6.59 4.91
N SER A 20 12.34 7.29 4.84
CA SER A 20 13.23 7.50 6.00
C SER A 20 12.52 8.22 7.14
N THR A 21 11.71 9.22 6.83
CA THR A 21 10.96 10.00 7.83
C THR A 21 9.90 9.13 8.51
N ILE A 22 9.11 8.39 7.72
CA ILE A 22 8.12 7.42 8.23
C ILE A 22 8.81 6.41 9.16
N PHE A 23 9.93 5.82 8.73
CA PHE A 23 10.65 4.87 9.58
C PHE A 23 11.18 5.51 10.87
N THR A 24 11.77 6.71 10.77
CA THR A 24 12.40 7.36 11.92
C THR A 24 11.37 7.85 12.95
N ILE A 25 10.26 8.40 12.49
CA ILE A 25 9.23 8.98 13.36
C ILE A 25 8.24 7.91 13.83
N ASP A 26 7.72 7.08 12.92
CA ASP A 26 6.61 6.18 13.27
C ASP A 26 7.11 4.87 13.91
N ILE A 27 8.32 4.42 13.56
CA ILE A 27 8.91 3.18 14.07
C ILE A 27 10.00 3.47 15.11
N TRP A 28 11.08 4.17 14.73
CA TRP A 28 12.24 4.34 15.60
C TRP A 28 11.92 5.16 16.85
N GLN A 29 11.22 6.28 16.72
CA GLN A 29 10.83 7.09 17.88
C GLN A 29 9.83 6.37 18.79
N ARG A 30 9.00 5.45 18.26
CA ARG A 30 8.10 4.62 19.06
C ARG A 30 8.86 3.58 19.88
N ILE A 31 9.91 2.98 19.32
CA ILE A 31 10.79 2.03 20.01
C ILE A 31 11.71 2.75 21.01
N ARG A 32 12.20 3.93 20.65
CA ARG A 32 13.16 4.71 21.43
C ARG A 32 12.66 6.15 21.63
N PRO A 33 11.72 6.39 22.57
CA PRO A 33 11.06 7.68 22.75
C PRO A 33 12.00 8.86 23.06
N ARG A 34 13.19 8.57 23.63
CA ARG A 34 14.22 9.56 23.96
C ARG A 34 15.38 9.58 22.94
N ALA A 35 15.09 9.31 21.66
CA ALA A 35 16.09 9.44 20.60
C ALA A 35 16.49 10.90 20.40
N SER A 36 17.80 11.17 20.35
CA SER A 36 18.32 12.52 20.07
C SER A 36 18.18 12.88 18.59
N ASP A 37 18.16 14.17 18.25
CA ASP A 37 18.03 14.59 16.84
C ASP A 37 19.17 14.08 15.95
N ARG A 38 20.40 14.03 16.50
CA ARG A 38 21.57 13.47 15.79
C ARG A 38 21.39 11.99 15.49
N GLU A 39 20.80 11.25 16.42
CA GLU A 39 20.51 9.83 16.26
C GLU A 39 19.41 9.60 15.22
N LYS A 40 18.31 10.37 15.26
CA LYS A 40 17.26 10.32 14.24
C LYS A 40 17.83 10.56 12.84
N LEU A 41 18.73 11.54 12.69
CA LEU A 41 19.38 11.82 11.41
C LEU A 41 20.29 10.67 10.96
N ALA A 42 21.05 10.06 11.87
CA ALA A 42 21.91 8.92 11.57
C ALA A 42 21.10 7.68 11.14
N VAL A 43 20.03 7.37 11.87
CA VAL A 43 19.11 6.26 11.55
C VAL A 43 18.43 6.50 10.21
N GLY A 44 17.96 7.72 9.94
CA GLY A 44 17.35 8.05 8.66
C GLY A 44 18.31 7.82 7.48
N ARG A 45 19.57 8.26 7.60
CA ARG A 45 20.60 8.00 6.58
C ARG A 45 20.87 6.51 6.38
N ALA A 46 20.92 5.74 7.47
CA ALA A 46 21.10 4.28 7.40
C ALA A 46 19.91 3.60 6.69
N VAL A 47 18.68 4.03 6.96
CA VAL A 47 17.47 3.51 6.29
C VAL A 47 17.52 3.78 4.80
N VAL A 48 17.92 4.99 4.37
CA VAL A 48 18.08 5.28 2.94
C VAL A 48 19.08 4.35 2.28
N ALA A 49 20.25 4.11 2.90
CA ALA A 49 21.24 3.18 2.37
C ALA A 49 20.67 1.76 2.22
N ILE A 50 19.97 1.25 3.25
CA ILE A 50 19.34 -0.07 3.22
C ILE A 50 18.27 -0.17 2.12
N LEU A 51 17.45 0.88 1.94
CA LEU A 51 16.42 0.90 0.89
C LEU A 51 17.03 0.89 -0.52
N VAL A 52 18.15 1.59 -0.71
CA VAL A 52 18.90 1.56 -1.98
C VAL A 52 19.43 0.16 -2.26
N ASP A 53 20.08 -0.47 -1.28
CA ASP A 53 20.63 -1.83 -1.42
C ASP A 53 19.52 -2.86 -1.70
N LEU A 54 18.40 -2.78 -0.99
CA LEU A 54 17.24 -3.64 -1.22
C LEU A 54 16.67 -3.45 -2.64
N GLY A 55 16.62 -2.21 -3.11
CA GLY A 55 16.21 -1.88 -4.48
C GLY A 55 17.10 -2.54 -5.52
N LEU A 56 18.43 -2.48 -5.35
CA LEU A 56 19.40 -3.13 -6.24
C LEU A 56 19.23 -4.65 -6.26
N VAL A 57 19.01 -5.27 -5.09
CA VAL A 57 18.73 -6.71 -4.99
C VAL A 57 17.40 -7.10 -5.65
N TRP A 58 16.44 -6.18 -5.70
CA TRP A 58 15.13 -6.42 -6.30
C TRP A 58 15.10 -6.24 -7.84
N MET A 59 16.06 -5.52 -8.42
CA MET A 59 16.11 -5.26 -9.87
C MET A 59 16.04 -6.52 -10.75
N PRO A 60 16.81 -7.61 -10.47
CA PRO A 60 16.78 -8.82 -11.29
C PRO A 60 15.40 -9.49 -11.32
N LEU A 61 14.58 -9.31 -10.27
CA LEU A 61 13.24 -9.88 -10.22
C LEU A 61 12.30 -9.18 -11.21
N ILE A 62 12.46 -7.87 -11.38
CA ILE A 62 11.67 -7.06 -12.32
C ILE A 62 12.05 -7.41 -13.76
N GLU A 63 13.34 -7.58 -14.05
CA GLU A 63 13.83 -7.87 -15.40
C GLU A 63 13.35 -9.21 -15.95
N ARG A 64 13.19 -10.21 -15.08
CA ARG A 64 12.61 -11.53 -15.44
C ARG A 64 11.19 -11.43 -16.00
N GLY A 65 10.46 -10.34 -15.73
CA GLY A 65 9.10 -10.10 -16.23
C GLY A 65 9.00 -9.65 -17.69
N GLY A 66 10.11 -9.20 -18.29
CA GLY A 66 10.18 -8.66 -19.66
C GLY A 66 9.94 -7.14 -19.75
N SER A 67 10.68 -6.48 -20.65
CA SER A 67 10.81 -5.02 -20.76
C SER A 67 9.52 -4.24 -21.08
N GLY A 68 8.50 -4.89 -21.65
CA GLY A 68 7.20 -4.27 -21.96
C GLY A 68 6.19 -4.27 -20.80
N LYS A 69 6.52 -4.86 -19.65
CA LYS A 69 5.59 -5.06 -18.52
C LYS A 69 5.89 -4.21 -17.29
N LEU A 70 6.96 -3.40 -17.29
CA LEU A 70 7.37 -2.62 -16.11
C LEU A 70 6.27 -1.66 -15.62
N PHE A 71 5.67 -0.88 -16.53
CA PHE A 71 4.59 0.03 -16.15
C PHE A 71 3.38 -0.74 -15.59
N ARG A 72 3.01 -1.86 -16.23
CA ARG A 72 1.92 -2.73 -15.74
C ARG A 72 2.24 -3.29 -14.36
N TYR A 73 3.48 -3.73 -14.12
CA TYR A 73 3.93 -4.24 -12.84
C TYR A 73 3.81 -3.18 -11.74
N ILE A 74 4.36 -1.98 -11.96
CA ILE A 74 4.28 -0.86 -11.01
C ILE A 74 2.82 -0.48 -10.75
N ALA A 75 2.02 -0.30 -11.82
CA ALA A 75 0.61 0.05 -11.69
C ALA A 75 -0.18 -1.01 -10.92
N THR A 76 0.07 -2.29 -11.19
CA THR A 76 -0.59 -3.41 -10.50
C THR A 76 -0.31 -3.35 -9.00
N ILE A 77 0.95 -3.17 -8.59
CA ILE A 77 1.31 -3.02 -7.17
C ILE A 77 0.61 -1.79 -6.56
N VAL A 78 0.64 -0.64 -7.24
CA VAL A 78 -0.02 0.59 -6.75
C VAL A 78 -1.52 0.37 -6.53
N PHE A 79 -2.22 -0.31 -7.44
CA PHE A 79 -3.64 -0.60 -7.24
C PHE A 79 -3.89 -1.65 -6.15
N LEU A 80 -3.05 -2.69 -6.06
CA LEU A 80 -3.17 -3.75 -5.07
C LEU A 80 -3.01 -3.25 -3.62
N PHE A 81 -2.03 -2.37 -3.37
CA PHE A 81 -1.82 -1.76 -2.05
C PHE A 81 -2.67 -0.51 -1.83
N GLY A 82 -2.87 0.29 -2.89
CA GLY A 82 -3.61 1.54 -2.81
C GLY A 82 -5.10 1.34 -2.52
N SER A 83 -5.74 0.32 -3.10
CA SER A 83 -7.18 0.08 -2.91
C SER A 83 -7.57 -0.18 -1.45
N PRO A 84 -6.91 -1.10 -0.71
CA PRO A 84 -7.24 -1.31 0.70
C PRO A 84 -6.97 -0.09 1.58
N ILE A 85 -5.85 0.62 1.34
CA ILE A 85 -5.50 1.85 2.09
C ILE A 85 -6.58 2.92 1.86
N MET A 86 -6.95 3.15 0.60
CA MET A 86 -7.99 4.11 0.24
C MET A 86 -9.34 3.76 0.85
N ALA A 87 -9.71 2.47 0.90
CA ALA A 87 -10.94 2.01 1.54
C ALA A 87 -11.00 2.39 3.02
N ILE A 88 -9.92 2.19 3.76
CA ILE A 88 -9.83 2.54 5.19
C ILE A 88 -9.96 4.06 5.38
N PHE A 89 -9.24 4.85 4.59
CA PHE A 89 -9.30 6.31 4.68
C PHE A 89 -10.70 6.86 4.38
N ILE A 90 -11.34 6.40 3.30
CA ILE A 90 -12.68 6.87 2.92
C ILE A 90 -13.71 6.47 3.98
N VAL A 91 -13.69 5.21 4.42
CA VAL A 91 -14.66 4.72 5.41
C VAL A 91 -14.43 5.39 6.77
N GLY A 92 -13.18 5.55 7.19
CA GLY A 92 -12.83 6.25 8.43
C GLY A 92 -13.23 7.72 8.43
N LEU A 93 -13.10 8.41 7.29
CA LEU A 93 -13.47 9.83 7.17
C LEU A 93 -14.99 10.04 7.19
N ILE A 94 -15.75 9.16 6.53
CA ILE A 94 -17.19 9.34 6.29
C ILE A 94 -18.05 8.70 7.37
N TRP A 95 -17.61 7.57 7.93
CA TRP A 95 -18.47 6.73 8.77
C TRP A 95 -17.94 6.63 10.22
N PRO A 96 -18.56 7.32 11.19
CA PRO A 96 -18.13 7.35 12.60
C PRO A 96 -18.16 5.99 13.32
N ARG A 97 -18.78 4.97 12.72
CA ARG A 97 -18.88 3.62 13.28
C ARG A 97 -17.70 2.72 12.86
N ALA A 98 -16.88 3.16 11.91
CA ALA A 98 -15.67 2.47 11.51
C ALA A 98 -14.72 2.36 12.71
N ASN A 99 -14.37 1.13 13.10
CA ASN A 99 -13.53 0.91 14.27
C ASN A 99 -12.21 0.25 13.95
N GLU A 100 -11.27 0.28 14.89
CA GLU A 100 -9.93 -0.29 14.75
C GLU A 100 -9.95 -1.77 14.28
N PRO A 101 -10.71 -2.70 14.88
CA PRO A 101 -10.72 -4.09 14.42
C PRO A 101 -11.35 -4.24 13.03
N GLY A 102 -12.34 -3.42 12.67
CA GLY A 102 -12.90 -3.41 11.32
C GLY A 102 -11.93 -2.88 10.27
N ALA A 103 -11.25 -1.78 10.56
CA ALA A 103 -10.22 -1.20 9.70
C ALA A 103 -9.04 -2.15 9.49
N LEU A 104 -8.53 -2.74 10.58
CA LEU A 104 -7.38 -3.64 10.54
C LEU A 104 -7.74 -4.98 9.89
N GLY A 105 -8.92 -5.54 10.20
CA GLY A 105 -9.40 -6.77 9.55
C GLY A 105 -9.67 -6.58 8.07
N GLY A 106 -10.29 -5.46 7.68
CA GLY A 106 -10.48 -5.09 6.27
C GLY A 106 -9.16 -4.92 5.53
N PHE A 107 -8.20 -4.21 6.13
CA PHE A 107 -6.85 -4.05 5.59
C PHE A 107 -6.17 -5.40 5.33
N LEU A 108 -6.16 -6.27 6.34
CA LEU A 108 -5.49 -7.57 6.25
C LEU A 108 -6.15 -8.47 5.21
N ILE A 109 -7.48 -8.54 5.16
CA ILE A 109 -8.20 -9.34 4.15
C ILE A 109 -7.95 -8.78 2.74
N GLY A 110 -7.99 -7.46 2.57
CA GLY A 110 -7.63 -6.81 1.30
C GLY A 110 -6.18 -7.12 0.89
N LEU A 111 -5.24 -7.06 1.83
CA LEU A 111 -3.83 -7.36 1.57
C LEU A 111 -3.60 -8.83 1.23
N LEU A 112 -4.30 -9.76 1.88
CA LEU A 112 -4.23 -11.20 1.57
C LEU A 112 -4.78 -11.50 0.17
N LEU A 113 -5.90 -10.91 -0.21
CA LEU A 113 -6.46 -11.05 -1.56
C LEU A 113 -5.53 -10.44 -2.61
N ALA A 114 -4.92 -9.30 -2.30
CA ALA A 114 -3.93 -8.67 -3.16
C ALA A 114 -2.67 -9.54 -3.34
N ALA A 115 -2.14 -10.10 -2.25
CA ALA A 115 -0.99 -11.00 -2.27
C ALA A 115 -1.29 -12.29 -3.05
N ALA A 116 -2.48 -12.88 -2.85
CA ALA A 116 -2.93 -14.02 -3.63
C ALA A 116 -2.99 -13.68 -5.13
N ARG A 117 -3.52 -12.51 -5.50
CA ARG A 117 -3.58 -12.07 -6.90
C ARG A 117 -2.19 -11.85 -7.50
N PHE A 118 -1.26 -11.28 -6.73
CA PHE A 118 0.11 -11.05 -7.14
C PHE A 118 0.87 -12.37 -7.34
N ALA A 119 0.73 -13.32 -6.42
CA ALA A 119 1.32 -14.65 -6.53
C ALA A 119 0.81 -15.39 -7.79
N MET A 120 -0.48 -15.28 -8.08
CA MET A 120 -1.06 -15.88 -9.29
C MET A 120 -0.54 -15.23 -10.57
N GLU A 121 -0.31 -13.91 -10.61
CA GLU A 121 0.31 -13.25 -11.77
C GLU A 121 1.76 -13.67 -12.00
N TYR A 122 2.45 -14.02 -10.91
CA TYR A 122 3.82 -14.52 -10.96
C TYR A 122 3.89 -15.97 -11.45
N ILE A 123 2.96 -16.83 -11.02
CA ILE A 123 2.91 -18.26 -11.41
C ILE A 123 2.38 -18.43 -12.84
N TYR A 124 1.32 -17.69 -13.18
CA TYR A 124 0.64 -17.83 -14.46
C TYR A 124 1.08 -16.73 -15.42
N ALA A 125 2.02 -17.07 -16.31
CA ALA A 125 2.47 -16.15 -17.35
C ALA A 125 1.29 -15.70 -18.24
N SER A 126 1.30 -14.43 -18.63
CA SER A 126 0.32 -13.93 -19.59
C SER A 126 0.54 -14.62 -20.95
N PRO A 127 -0.50 -15.17 -21.59
CA PRO A 127 -0.38 -15.85 -22.88
C PRO A 127 0.11 -14.88 -23.97
N ALA A 128 0.72 -15.41 -25.02
CA ALA A 128 1.10 -14.61 -26.17
C ALA A 128 -0.15 -14.11 -26.92
N CYS A 129 0.00 -13.03 -27.70
CA CYS A 129 -1.11 -12.49 -28.50
C CYS A 129 -1.66 -13.58 -29.44
N GLY A 130 -2.93 -13.94 -29.28
CA GLY A 130 -3.62 -14.93 -30.12
C GLY A 130 -3.72 -16.33 -29.53
N GLU A 131 -3.14 -16.60 -28.36
CA GLU A 131 -3.31 -17.87 -27.66
C GLU A 131 -4.52 -17.85 -26.70
N PRO A 132 -5.21 -19.00 -26.51
CA PRO A 132 -6.30 -19.10 -25.55
C PRO A 132 -5.78 -18.87 -24.11
N ASP A 133 -6.48 -18.02 -23.36
CA ASP A 133 -6.13 -17.69 -21.98
C ASP A 133 -6.48 -18.86 -21.04
N THR A 134 -5.46 -19.62 -20.63
CA THR A 134 -5.59 -20.76 -19.71
C THR A 134 -5.52 -20.35 -18.24
N ARG A 135 -5.41 -19.04 -17.95
CA ARG A 135 -5.29 -18.56 -16.58
C ARG A 135 -6.63 -18.69 -15.84
N PRO A 136 -6.62 -18.99 -14.54
CA PRO A 136 -7.83 -19.00 -13.73
C PRO A 136 -8.50 -17.61 -13.76
N ALA A 137 -9.83 -17.57 -13.68
CA ALA A 137 -10.62 -16.33 -13.80
C ALA A 137 -10.15 -15.20 -12.86
N PHE A 138 -9.64 -15.56 -11.68
CA PHE A 138 -9.08 -14.61 -10.72
C PHE A 138 -7.81 -13.90 -11.24
N ALA A 139 -6.98 -14.58 -12.03
CA ALA A 139 -5.74 -14.07 -12.60
C ALA A 139 -5.92 -13.40 -13.98
N SER A 140 -7.00 -13.73 -14.72
CA SER A 140 -7.27 -13.13 -16.04
C SER A 140 -7.89 -11.73 -15.96
N ILE A 141 -8.48 -11.34 -14.81
CA ILE A 141 -9.01 -10.00 -14.60
C ILE A 141 -7.89 -8.94 -14.68
N HIS A 142 -8.16 -7.88 -15.44
CA HIS A 142 -7.25 -6.74 -15.58
C HIS A 142 -7.04 -6.03 -14.22
N TYR A 143 -5.80 -5.61 -13.93
CA TYR A 143 -5.42 -5.06 -12.62
C TYR A 143 -6.30 -3.90 -12.14
N MET A 144 -6.81 -3.07 -13.06
CA MET A 144 -7.66 -1.93 -12.74
C MET A 144 -9.06 -2.35 -12.24
N TYR A 145 -9.69 -3.33 -12.90
CA TYR A 145 -10.96 -3.89 -12.43
C TYR A 145 -10.77 -4.66 -11.12
N PHE A 146 -9.66 -5.39 -11.00
CA PHE A 146 -9.31 -6.06 -9.76
C PHE A 146 -9.14 -5.06 -8.60
N GLY A 147 -8.51 -3.91 -8.84
CA GLY A 147 -8.39 -2.83 -7.85
C GLY A 147 -9.74 -2.31 -7.35
N ILE A 148 -10.73 -2.17 -8.23
CA ILE A 148 -12.10 -1.75 -7.84
C ILE A 148 -12.78 -2.84 -7.00
N ILE A 149 -12.68 -4.11 -7.44
CA ILE A 149 -13.23 -5.25 -6.70
C ILE A 149 -12.61 -5.31 -5.30
N LEU A 150 -11.29 -5.17 -5.23
CA LEU A 150 -10.54 -5.20 -3.97
C LEU A 150 -10.96 -4.07 -3.03
N PHE A 151 -11.17 -2.87 -3.56
CA PHE A 151 -11.70 -1.74 -2.80
C PHE A 151 -13.08 -2.07 -2.21
N VAL A 152 -14.02 -2.56 -3.04
CA VAL A 152 -15.38 -2.91 -2.59
C VAL A 152 -15.37 -4.01 -1.55
N VAL A 153 -14.58 -5.08 -1.75
CA VAL A 153 -14.44 -6.16 -0.76
C VAL A 153 -13.84 -5.64 0.54
N THR A 154 -12.84 -4.76 0.46
CA THR A 154 -12.24 -4.16 1.66
C THR A 154 -13.26 -3.32 2.41
N VAL A 155 -14.01 -2.45 1.73
CA VAL A 155 -15.09 -1.65 2.35
C VAL A 155 -16.15 -2.55 2.99
N ALA A 156 -16.63 -3.58 2.28
CA ALA A 156 -17.60 -4.52 2.81
C ALA A 156 -17.09 -5.21 4.08
N THR A 157 -15.82 -5.63 4.06
CA THR A 157 -15.18 -6.27 5.22
C THR A 157 -15.06 -5.31 6.40
N ILE A 158 -14.65 -4.05 6.17
CA ILE A 158 -14.59 -3.02 7.21
C ILE A 158 -15.98 -2.81 7.81
N VAL A 159 -17.02 -2.68 6.98
CA VAL A 159 -18.39 -2.48 7.43
C VAL A 159 -18.87 -3.66 8.27
N ILE A 160 -18.75 -4.88 7.76
CA ILE A 160 -19.20 -6.10 8.45
C ILE A 160 -18.48 -6.24 9.80
N LEU A 161 -17.15 -6.18 9.81
CA LEU A 161 -16.37 -6.34 11.04
C LEU A 161 -16.62 -5.19 12.03
N SER A 162 -16.79 -3.96 11.55
CA SER A 162 -17.11 -2.82 12.43
C SER A 162 -18.49 -2.95 13.07
N LEU A 163 -19.47 -3.52 12.36
CA LEU A 163 -20.81 -3.76 12.90
C LEU A 163 -20.82 -4.91 13.92
N LEU A 164 -20.01 -5.94 13.68
CA LEU A 164 -19.90 -7.10 14.59
C LEU A 164 -19.07 -6.81 15.85
N THR A 165 -18.32 -5.72 15.88
CA THR A 165 -17.45 -5.33 17.00
C THR A 165 -17.97 -4.10 17.73
N LYS A 166 -17.44 -3.85 18.93
CA LYS A 166 -17.92 -2.78 19.82
C LYS A 166 -17.76 -1.40 19.15
N PRO A 167 -18.75 -0.49 19.34
CA PRO A 167 -18.64 0.89 18.87
C PRO A 167 -17.53 1.65 19.59
N ILE A 168 -16.90 2.59 18.86
CA ILE A 168 -15.98 3.55 19.45
C ILE A 168 -16.81 4.53 20.33
N PRO A 169 -16.35 4.84 21.56
CA PRO A 169 -16.94 5.90 22.38
C PRO A 169 -16.92 7.25 21.66
N ARG A 170 -18.01 8.02 21.74
CA ARG A 170 -18.16 9.30 21.01
C ARG A 170 -17.07 10.34 21.36
N GLU A 171 -16.59 10.32 22.60
CA GLU A 171 -15.52 11.21 23.10
C GLU A 171 -14.20 11.07 22.33
N GLY A 172 -13.95 9.92 21.69
CA GLY A 172 -12.76 9.69 20.88
C GLY A 172 -12.90 10.06 19.40
N LEU A 173 -14.07 10.55 18.97
CA LEU A 173 -14.38 10.80 17.55
C LEU A 173 -14.42 12.29 17.17
N ASP A 174 -14.29 13.19 18.14
CA ASP A 174 -14.39 14.64 17.92
C ASP A 174 -13.30 15.12 16.95
N GLY A 175 -13.72 15.78 15.86
CA GLY A 175 -12.81 16.27 14.82
C GLY A 175 -12.15 15.22 13.91
N LEU A 176 -12.40 13.92 14.10
CA LEU A 176 -11.76 12.85 13.30
C LEU A 176 -12.55 12.44 12.05
N THR A 177 -13.86 12.68 12.02
CA THR A 177 -14.73 12.34 10.88
C THR A 177 -15.43 13.57 10.35
N TRP A 178 -15.87 13.56 9.10
CA TRP A 178 -16.61 14.70 8.51
C TRP A 178 -17.80 15.09 9.37
N VAL A 179 -18.53 14.10 9.90
CA VAL A 179 -19.74 14.29 10.72
C VAL A 179 -19.42 14.92 12.09
N THR A 180 -18.20 14.73 12.61
CA THR A 180 -17.77 15.23 13.92
C THR A 180 -16.91 16.50 13.84
N LEU A 181 -16.76 17.10 12.65
CA LEU A 181 -15.89 18.26 12.43
C LEU A 181 -16.50 19.60 12.90
N LYS A 182 -17.78 19.62 13.33
CA LYS A 182 -18.55 20.85 13.59
C LYS A 182 -19.56 20.81 14.74
N ASN A 183 -19.49 19.81 15.62
CA ASN A 183 -20.28 19.80 16.86
C ASN A 183 -19.40 20.17 18.05
#